data_AF-A0A090MV28-F1
#
_entry.id   AF-A0A090MV28-F1
#
_cell.length_a   1.000
_cell.length_b   1.000
_cell.length_c   1.000
_cell.angle_alpha   90.00
_cell.angle_beta   90.00
_cell.angle_gamma   90.00
#
_symmetry.space_group_name_H-M   'P 1'
#
loop_
_entity.id
_entity.type
_entity.pdbx_description
1 polymer ?
#
loop_
_entity_poly.entity_id
_entity_poly.type
_entity_poly.pdbx_seq_one_letter_code
_entity_poly.pdbx_strand_id
1 'polypeptide(L)'
;MRLLVCGGRHFEDAEMVHHELTALHWRKPISVVVHGSIAGVGIIAEAWARRHGIAVVRYPPNWEFYGKKAEGLRSDFMLTDSRPDFVVAFPGGRHTADLVQRAINVGLAVLAIPPNTAGACPVAKHPPQRGQPTTASL
;
A
#
# COMPACT_ATOMS: atom_id res chain seq x y z
N MET A 1 -12.61 1.92 -1.50
CA MET A 1 -12.14 1.40 -0.21
C MET A 1 -10.92 2.18 0.24
N ARG A 2 -10.75 2.30 1.55
CA ARG A 2 -9.61 2.92 2.21
C ARG A 2 -8.57 1.83 2.46
N LEU A 3 -7.44 1.92 1.77
CA LEU A 3 -6.38 0.92 1.83
C LEU A 3 -5.23 1.45 2.66
N LEU A 4 -4.89 0.76 3.75
CA LEU A 4 -3.66 1.02 4.50
C LEU A 4 -2.54 0.19 3.92
N VAL A 5 -1.45 0.85 3.54
CA VAL A 5 -0.25 0.22 2.99
C VAL A 5 0.90 0.34 3.99
N CYS A 6 1.56 -0.77 4.27
CA CYS A 6 2.75 -0.79 5.12
C CYS A 6 3.82 -1.74 4.57
N GLY A 7 5.07 -1.55 5.01
CA GLY A 7 6.20 -2.39 4.63
C GLY A 7 7.52 -1.82 5.12
N GLY A 8 8.62 -2.46 4.77
CA GLY A 8 9.96 -2.09 5.22
C GLY A 8 10.42 -0.73 4.70
N ARG A 9 11.22 -0.01 5.51
CA ARG A 9 11.82 1.29 5.12
C ARG A 9 12.83 1.17 3.97
N HIS A 10 13.42 -0.01 3.81
CA HIS A 10 14.40 -0.34 2.76
C HIS A 10 13.79 -1.22 1.66
N PHE A 11 12.46 -1.28 1.57
CA PHE A 11 11.81 -2.03 0.50
C PHE A 11 11.85 -1.20 -0.79
N GLU A 12 12.38 -1.79 -1.86
CA GLU A 12 12.71 -1.09 -3.11
C GLU A 12 12.01 -1.66 -4.35
N ASP A 13 11.31 -2.80 -4.24
CA ASP A 13 10.62 -3.43 -5.37
C ASP A 13 9.35 -2.67 -5.74
N ALA A 14 9.52 -1.57 -6.48
CA ALA A 14 8.43 -0.69 -6.87
C ALA A 14 7.42 -1.39 -7.79
N GLU A 15 7.89 -2.27 -8.66
CA GLU A 15 7.04 -3.04 -9.57
C GLU A 15 6.08 -3.95 -8.81
N MET A 16 6.54 -4.62 -7.76
CA MET A 16 5.67 -5.41 -6.90
C MET A 16 4.58 -4.54 -6.24
N VAL A 17 4.94 -3.37 -5.71
CA VAL A 17 3.94 -2.46 -5.10
C VAL A 17 2.92 -2.00 -6.13
N HIS A 18 3.39 -1.57 -7.31
CA HIS A 18 2.51 -1.13 -8.39
C HIS A 18 1.57 -2.26 -8.86
N HIS A 19 2.10 -3.48 -9.03
CA HIS A 19 1.33 -4.64 -9.44
C HIS A 19 0.21 -4.95 -8.46
N GLU A 20 0.54 -5.10 -7.17
CA GLU A 20 -0.43 -5.46 -6.13
C GLU A 20 -1.49 -4.38 -5.93
N LEU A 21 -1.09 -3.10 -5.91
CA LEU A 21 -2.06 -2.00 -5.76
C LEU A 21 -3.00 -1.91 -6.97
N THR A 22 -2.49 -2.13 -8.18
CA THR A 22 -3.31 -2.15 -9.40
C THR A 22 -4.28 -3.33 -9.39
N ALA A 23 -3.82 -4.52 -9.01
CA ALA A 23 -4.66 -5.71 -8.90
C ALA A 23 -5.77 -5.53 -7.84
N LEU A 24 -5.43 -4.96 -6.68
CA LEU A 24 -6.40 -4.64 -5.63
C LEU A 24 -7.42 -3.60 -6.10
N HIS A 25 -6.96 -2.52 -6.75
CA HIS A 25 -7.83 -1.48 -7.29
C HIS A 25 -8.83 -2.03 -8.30
N TRP A 26 -8.39 -2.93 -9.18
CA TRP A 26 -9.26 -3.56 -10.17
C TRP A 26 -10.32 -4.46 -9.53
N ARG A 27 -9.98 -5.20 -8.47
CA ARG A 27 -10.92 -6.05 -7.73
C ARG A 27 -11.93 -5.23 -6.92
N LYS A 28 -11.46 -4.17 -6.25
CA LYS A 28 -12.28 -3.25 -5.46
C LYS A 28 -11.65 -1.86 -5.50
N PRO A 29 -12.30 -0.86 -6.14
CA PRO A 29 -11.71 0.46 -6.30
C PRO A 29 -11.21 1.06 -4.98
N ILE A 30 -9.94 1.44 -4.97
CA ILE A 30 -9.29 2.15 -3.87
C ILE A 30 -9.60 3.63 -4.04
N SER A 31 -10.18 4.24 -3.01
CA SER A 31 -10.53 5.67 -2.98
C SER A 31 -9.54 6.49 -2.15
N VAL A 32 -8.86 5.85 -1.19
CA VAL A 32 -7.84 6.48 -0.35
C VAL A 32 -6.71 5.47 -0.08
N VAL A 33 -5.47 5.91 -0.26
CA VAL A 33 -4.28 5.22 0.23
C VAL A 33 -3.80 5.87 1.52
N VAL A 34 -3.61 5.05 2.56
CA VAL A 34 -3.14 5.46 3.87
C VAL A 34 -1.78 4.83 4.11
N HIS A 35 -0.78 5.60 4.55
CA HIS A 35 0.50 5.05 4.98
C HIS A 35 1.13 5.88 6.09
N GLY A 36 1.98 5.24 6.90
CA GLY A 36 2.75 5.92 7.94
C GLY A 36 4.24 6.04 7.64
N SER A 37 4.70 5.51 6.50
CA SER A 37 6.12 5.54 6.13
C SER A 37 6.44 6.77 5.28
N ILE A 38 7.56 7.42 5.60
CA ILE A 38 8.20 8.47 4.80
C ILE A 38 9.31 7.91 3.89
N ALA A 39 9.44 6.58 3.80
CA ALA A 39 10.44 5.88 2.99
C ALA A 39 9.91 4.53 2.47
N GLY A 40 10.63 3.91 1.54
CA GLY A 40 10.32 2.59 0.98
C GLY A 40 8.90 2.51 0.43
N VAL A 41 8.15 1.48 0.86
CA VAL A 41 6.78 1.18 0.39
C VAL A 41 5.84 2.39 0.43
N GLY A 42 5.93 3.24 1.46
CA GLY A 42 5.04 4.40 1.60
C GLY A 42 5.18 5.38 0.44
N ILE A 43 6.42 5.70 0.03
CA ILE A 43 6.70 6.60 -1.10
C ILE A 43 6.18 6.00 -2.40
N ILE A 44 6.43 4.71 -2.63
CA ILE A 44 6.03 4.02 -3.86
C ILE A 44 4.50 3.96 -3.97
N ALA A 45 3.81 3.59 -2.88
CA ALA A 45 2.36 3.52 -2.83
C ALA A 45 1.71 4.91 -3.03
N GLU A 46 2.28 5.95 -2.44
CA GLU A 46 1.84 7.33 -2.67
C GLU A 46 1.98 7.72 -4.14
N ALA A 47 3.15 7.47 -4.75
CA ALA A 47 3.38 7.80 -6.15
C ALA A 47 2.39 7.10 -7.07
N TRP A 48 2.09 5.83 -6.80
CA TRP A 48 1.05 5.08 -7.50
C TRP A 48 -0.33 5.73 -7.32
N ALA A 49 -0.72 6.06 -6.10
CA ALA A 49 -2.03 6.65 -5.80
C ALA A 49 -2.23 7.99 -6.53
N ARG A 50 -1.21 8.85 -6.49
CA ARG A 50 -1.22 10.15 -7.18
C ARG A 50 -1.37 10.00 -8.69
N ARG A 51 -0.66 9.04 -9.29
CA ARG A 51 -0.77 8.75 -10.73
C ARG A 51 -2.18 8.33 -11.15
N HIS A 52 -2.93 7.70 -10.25
CA HIS A 52 -4.29 7.23 -10.50
C HIS A 52 -5.38 8.18 -9.97
N GLY A 53 -5.02 9.39 -9.52
CA GLY A 53 -5.98 10.35 -8.97
C GLY A 53 -6.63 9.91 -7.64
N ILE A 54 -5.98 9.03 -6.89
CA ILE A 54 -6.46 8.49 -5.62
C ILE A 54 -5.94 9.37 -4.48
N ALA A 55 -6.81 9.67 -3.51
CA ALA A 55 -6.46 10.49 -2.36
C ALA A 55 -5.42 9.78 -1.45
N VAL A 56 -4.56 10.56 -0.81
CA VAL A 56 -3.49 10.05 0.07
C VAL A 56 -3.59 10.67 1.45
N VAL A 57 -3.52 9.85 2.49
CA VAL A 57 -3.43 10.29 3.89
C VAL A 57 -2.15 9.75 4.50
N ARG A 58 -1.35 10.63 5.09
CA ARG A 58 -0.08 10.30 5.72
C ARG A 58 -0.17 10.39 7.23
N TYR A 59 0.46 9.44 7.91
CA TYR A 59 0.64 9.45 9.36
C TYR A 59 2.14 9.40 9.69
N PRO A 60 2.88 10.52 9.58
CA PRO A 60 4.29 10.54 9.95
C PRO A 60 4.45 10.29 11.46
N PRO A 61 5.43 9.49 11.91
CA PRO A 61 5.70 9.32 13.34
C PRO A 61 6.27 10.61 13.93
N ASN A 62 5.80 11.01 15.11
CA ASN A 62 6.37 12.15 15.84
C ASN A 62 7.51 11.65 16.76
N TRP A 63 8.70 11.50 16.19
CA TRP A 63 9.90 11.06 16.93
C TRP A 63 10.43 12.11 17.90
N GLU A 64 10.24 13.40 17.61
CA GLU A 64 10.69 14.50 18.47
C GLU A 64 10.03 14.39 19.85
N PHE A 65 8.72 14.15 19.88
CA PHE A 65 7.97 14.09 21.13
C PHE A 65 7.98 12.69 21.77
N TYR A 66 7.83 11.63 20.98
CA TYR A 66 7.62 10.27 21.51
C TYR A 66 8.85 9.33 21.42
N GLY A 67 9.95 9.78 20.80
CA GLY A 67 11.17 8.99 20.62
C GLY A 67 10.89 7.61 20.02
N LYS A 68 11.40 6.56 20.67
CA LYS A 68 11.26 5.17 20.22
C LYS A 68 9.80 4.67 20.17
N LYS A 69 8.87 5.30 20.90
CA LYS A 69 7.46 4.90 20.93
C LYS A 69 6.64 5.48 19.76
N ALA A 70 7.21 6.46 19.04
CA ALA A 70 6.51 7.20 17.99
C ALA A 70 5.86 6.29 16.94
N GLU A 71 6.56 5.23 16.53
CA GLU A 71 6.09 4.30 15.50
C GLU A 71 4.84 3.51 15.94
N GLY A 72 4.84 3.02 17.18
CA GLY A 72 3.72 2.28 17.74
C GLY A 72 2.50 3.18 17.96
N LEU A 73 2.69 4.32 18.61
CA LEU A 73 1.63 5.31 18.85
C LEU A 73 1.02 5.83 17.54
N ARG A 74 1.87 6.11 16.55
CA ARG A 74 1.42 6.46 15.20
C ARG A 74 0.61 5.32 14.58
N SER A 75 1.02 4.07 14.73
CA SER A 75 0.31 2.93 14.16
C SER A 75 -1.08 2.75 14.77
N ASP A 76 -1.19 2.85 16.10
CA ASP A 76 -2.48 2.79 16.82
C ASP A 76 -3.42 3.93 16.40
N PHE A 77 -2.88 5.15 16.33
CA PHE A 77 -3.64 6.31 15.88
C PHE A 77 -4.06 6.17 14.41
N MET A 78 -3.14 5.76 13.53
CA MET A 78 -3.41 5.56 12.11
C MET A 78 -4.51 4.52 11.87
N LEU A 79 -4.49 3.37 12.58
CA LEU A 79 -5.54 2.35 12.45
C LEU A 79 -6.91 2.88 12.88
N THR A 80 -6.96 3.68 13.94
CA THR A 80 -8.20 4.19 14.53
C THR A 80 -8.78 5.37 13.74
N ASP A 81 -7.96 6.38 13.47
CA ASP A 81 -8.36 7.63 12.82
C ASP A 81 -8.65 7.42 11.33
N SER A 82 -7.77 6.66 10.65
CA SER A 82 -7.91 6.50 9.20
C SER A 82 -9.02 5.52 8.80
N ARG A 83 -9.50 4.67 9.72
CA ARG A 83 -10.55 3.64 9.51
C ARG A 83 -10.36 2.90 8.18
N PRO A 84 -9.24 2.17 8.01
CA PRO A 84 -8.99 1.46 6.77
C PRO A 84 -10.00 0.31 6.63
N ASP A 85 -10.42 0.02 5.40
CA ASP A 85 -11.25 -1.16 5.09
C ASP A 85 -10.38 -2.41 4.95
N PHE A 86 -9.12 -2.23 4.60
CA PHE A 86 -8.19 -3.30 4.25
C PHE A 86 -6.74 -2.86 4.50
N VAL A 87 -5.89 -3.80 4.90
CA VAL A 87 -4.45 -3.59 5.06
C VAL A 87 -3.70 -4.46 4.05
N VAL A 88 -2.74 -3.86 3.34
CA VAL A 88 -1.72 -4.61 2.58
C VAL A 88 -0.36 -4.38 3.20
N ALA A 89 0.32 -5.48 3.52
CA ALA A 89 1.61 -5.50 4.19
C ALA A 89 2.65 -6.12 3.26
N PHE A 90 3.54 -5.28 2.74
CA PHE A 90 4.72 -5.70 2.02
C PHE A 90 5.83 -6.13 2.99
N PRO A 91 6.84 -6.89 2.51
CA PRO A 91 7.95 -7.33 3.33
C PRO A 91 8.57 -6.20 4.16
N GLY A 92 8.78 -6.46 5.44
CA GLY A 92 9.23 -5.48 6.39
C GLY A 92 9.70 -6.09 7.70
N GLY A 93 10.23 -5.25 8.58
CA GLY A 93 10.78 -5.67 9.88
C GLY A 93 9.76 -5.62 11.02
N ARG A 94 10.27 -5.50 12.25
CA ARG A 94 9.49 -5.51 13.48
C ARG A 94 8.31 -4.54 13.50
N HIS A 95 8.46 -3.31 12.98
CA HIS A 95 7.38 -2.32 12.97
C HIS A 95 6.25 -2.70 12.01
N THR A 96 6.56 -3.33 10.88
CA THR A 96 5.55 -3.85 9.95
C THR A 96 4.77 -4.99 10.60
N ALA A 97 5.49 -5.94 11.24
CA ALA A 97 4.86 -7.06 11.93
C ALA A 97 3.95 -6.61 13.10
N ASP A 98 4.39 -5.62 13.89
CA ASP A 98 3.59 -5.03 14.97
C ASP A 98 2.31 -4.37 14.44
N LEU A 99 2.38 -3.61 13.34
CA LEU A 99 1.20 -3.02 12.72
C LEU A 99 0.23 -4.07 12.20
N VAL A 100 0.73 -5.12 11.53
CA VAL A 100 -0.09 -6.24 11.04
C VAL A 100 -0.83 -6.91 12.20
N GLN A 101 -0.12 -7.21 13.29
CA GLN A 101 -0.73 -7.83 14.46
C GLN A 101 -1.83 -6.94 15.07
N ARG A 102 -1.58 -5.62 15.17
CA ARG A 102 -2.59 -4.66 15.66
C ARG A 102 -3.81 -4.62 14.75
N ALA A 103 -3.63 -4.60 13.44
CA ALA A 103 -4.72 -4.62 12.47
C ALA A 103 -5.59 -5.89 12.62
N ILE A 104 -4.96 -7.05 12.75
CA ILE A 104 -5.66 -8.32 13.00
C ILE A 104 -6.44 -8.27 14.32
N ASN A 105 -5.81 -7.75 15.40
CA ASN A 105 -6.45 -7.67 16.72
C ASN A 105 -7.70 -6.78 16.73
N VAL A 106 -7.80 -5.80 15.84
CA VAL A 106 -8.98 -4.95 15.68
C VAL A 106 -9.95 -5.44 14.60
N GLY A 107 -9.75 -6.67 14.08
CA GLY A 107 -10.64 -7.33 13.14
C GLY A 107 -10.51 -6.87 11.68
N LEU A 108 -9.41 -6.21 11.31
CA LEU A 108 -9.17 -5.81 9.93
C LEU A 108 -8.62 -6.98 9.10
N ALA A 109 -9.10 -7.09 7.86
CA ALA A 109 -8.52 -8.01 6.90
C ALA A 109 -7.15 -7.51 6.42
N VAL A 110 -6.16 -8.40 6.46
CA VAL A 110 -4.78 -8.12 6.09
C VAL A 110 -4.33 -9.05 4.96
N LEU A 111 -3.74 -8.49 3.90
CA LEU A 111 -2.99 -9.22 2.88
C LEU A 111 -1.49 -9.03 3.11
N ALA A 112 -0.79 -10.10 3.48
CA ALA A 112 0.66 -10.11 3.55
C ALA A 112 1.26 -10.54 2.21
N ILE A 113 2.08 -9.68 1.61
CA ILE A 113 2.80 -9.96 0.36
C ILE A 113 4.13 -10.63 0.73
N PRO A 114 4.39 -11.86 0.26
CA PRO A 114 5.66 -12.53 0.52
C PRO A 114 6.80 -11.81 -0.22
N PRO A 115 8.05 -11.90 0.29
CA PRO A 115 9.20 -11.41 -0.45
C PRO A 115 9.32 -12.14 -1.78
N ASN A 116 9.81 -11.45 -2.80
CA ASN A 116 10.13 -12.05 -4.09
C ASN A 116 11.32 -13.01 -3.92
N THR A 117 11.06 -14.26 -3.52
CA THR A 117 12.01 -15.35 -3.70
C THR A 117 11.97 -15.68 -5.18
N ALA A 118 12.93 -15.15 -5.95
CA ALA A 118 13.06 -15.43 -7.38
C ALA A 118 12.87 -16.93 -7.64
N GLY A 119 11.77 -17.29 -8.33
CA GLY A 119 11.54 -18.67 -8.78
C GLY A 119 10.12 -19.25 -8.71
N ALA A 120 9.04 -18.49 -8.45
CA ALA A 120 7.69 -19.07 -8.47
C ALA A 120 6.66 -18.23 -9.27
N CYS A 121 6.51 -18.66 -10.53
CA CYS A 121 5.35 -18.57 -11.42
C CYS A 121 5.16 -17.36 -12.37
N PRO A 122 4.63 -17.65 -13.57
CA PRO A 122 4.90 -16.89 -14.78
C PRO A 122 3.97 -15.69 -14.91
N VAL A 123 4.54 -14.58 -15.38
CA VAL A 123 3.80 -13.38 -15.77
C VAL A 123 2.76 -13.76 -16.84
N ALA A 124 1.47 -13.70 -16.47
CA ALA A 124 0.40 -13.72 -17.44
C ALA A 124 0.54 -12.46 -18.31
N LYS A 125 0.86 -12.65 -19.59
CA LYS A 125 0.96 -11.58 -20.59
C LYS A 125 -0.37 -10.81 -20.60
N HIS A 126 -0.31 -9.51 -20.31
CA HIS A 126 -1.42 -8.60 -20.48
C HIS A 126 -1.88 -8.65 -21.96
N PRO A 127 -3.18 -8.77 -22.27
CA PRO A 127 -3.63 -8.62 -23.65
C PRO A 127 -3.47 -7.15 -24.09
N PRO A 128 -3.15 -6.89 -25.37
CA PRO A 128 -2.95 -5.54 -25.87
C PRO A 128 -4.26 -4.74 -25.77
N GLN A 129 -4.15 -3.50 -25.26
CA GLN A 129 -5.27 -2.57 -25.23
C GLN A 129 -5.72 -2.27 -26.65
N ARG A 130 -7.02 -2.48 -26.93
CA ARG A 130 -7.63 -2.22 -28.23
C ARG A 130 -7.79 -0.71 -28.41
N GLY A 131 -7.09 -0.13 -29.38
CA GLY A 131 -7.15 1.29 -29.73
C GLY A 131 -8.57 1.73 -30.10
N GLN A 132 -8.91 2.97 -29.73
CA GLN A 132 -10.18 3.60 -30.07
C GLN A 132 -10.25 3.89 -31.59
N PRO A 133 -11.44 3.81 -32.22
CA PRO A 133 -11.59 4.18 -33.62
C PRO A 133 -11.56 5.70 -33.77
N THR A 134 -10.60 6.21 -34.53
CA THR A 134 -10.63 7.57 -35.07
C THR A 134 -11.77 7.68 -36.09
N THR A 135 -12.79 8.45 -35.77
CA THR A 135 -13.80 8.92 -36.71
C THR A 135 -13.16 9.85 -37.74
N ALA A 136 -13.11 9.40 -39.00
CA ALA A 136 -12.92 10.28 -40.14
C ALA A 136 -14.21 11.07 -40.37
N SER A 137 -14.11 12.40 -40.43
CA SER A 137 -15.15 13.27 -41.00
C SER A 137 -14.63 13.82 -42.31
N LEU A 138 -15.55 13.87 -43.28
CA LEU A 138 -15.41 14.26 -44.69
C LEU A 138 -14.98 15.71 -44.88
#